data_AF-D5AA18-F1
#
_entry.id   AF-D5AA18-F1
#
_cell.length_a   1.000
_cell.length_b   1.000
_cell.length_c   1.000
_cell.angle_alpha   90.00
_cell.angle_beta   90.00
_cell.angle_gamma   90.00
#
_symmetry.space_group_name_H-M   'P 1'
#
loop_
_entity.id
_entity.type
_entity.pdbx_description
1 polymer ?
#
loop_
_entity_poly.entity_id
_entity_poly.type
_entity_poly.pdbx_seq_one_letter_code
_entity_poly.pdbx_strand_id
1 'polypeptide(L)'
;MMDIVALLPHCKKDNKIESKENKGATLNELVELRNCSGCLFFECRKQKDLYLWMAKCPSGPSVKFLVNAVHTMEELKLTGNHLKGSRPILTFSSDFDLQPHWQLLKEIMTQIFCTPKDHRKTKPFFDHVFVFSIVDNHVWFRNYQISVPHQGTEKIDRGGLDKMTLIEVGPRFCLNPIKIFSSSFTGQTLYENPFYVSPNQVRAAEKRKKAGKYAKKIKAKQRRKIHELSNQLEPDELADMWNE
;
A
#
# COMPACT_ATOMS: atom_id res chain seq x y z
N MET A 1 -0.10 10.25 4.27
CA MET A 1 1.04 11.10 3.86
C MET A 1 1.64 11.83 5.05
N MET A 2 0.84 12.57 5.84
CA MET A 2 1.35 13.28 7.03
C MET A 2 2.03 12.36 8.05
N ASP A 3 1.50 11.16 8.26
CA ASP A 3 2.11 10.13 9.13
C ASP A 3 3.54 9.80 8.71
N ILE A 4 3.80 9.60 7.42
CA ILE A 4 5.15 9.31 6.90
C ILE A 4 6.09 10.53 7.09
N VAL A 5 5.57 11.74 6.89
CA VAL A 5 6.33 12.98 7.14
C VAL A 5 6.67 13.12 8.63
N ALA A 6 5.79 12.67 9.53
CA ALA A 6 6.05 12.68 10.97
C ALA A 6 7.09 11.63 11.38
N LEU A 7 7.08 10.47 10.73
CA LEU A 7 8.04 9.38 10.96
C LEU A 7 9.46 9.71 10.47
N LEU A 8 9.59 10.39 9.33
CA LEU A 8 10.88 10.64 8.69
C LEU A 8 11.36 12.08 8.96
N PRO A 9 12.32 12.32 9.89
CA PRO A 9 12.74 13.66 10.27
C PRO A 9 13.44 14.44 9.14
N HIS A 10 14.06 13.74 8.20
CA HIS A 10 14.72 14.29 7.01
C HIS A 10 13.75 14.57 5.85
N CYS A 11 12.47 14.21 5.98
CA CYS A 11 11.48 14.46 4.95
C CYS A 11 11.19 15.96 4.81
N LYS A 12 11.19 16.44 3.57
CA LYS A 12 10.76 17.80 3.19
C LYS A 12 9.45 17.66 2.42
N LYS A 13 8.35 18.11 3.04
CA LYS A 13 7.04 18.17 2.36
C LYS A 13 7.10 19.27 1.29
N ASP A 14 6.65 18.93 0.09
CA ASP A 14 6.49 19.89 -1.01
C ASP A 14 5.02 19.98 -1.44
N ASN A 15 4.73 20.97 -2.29
CA ASN A 15 3.40 21.22 -2.84
C ASN A 15 3.01 20.13 -3.85
N LYS A 16 1.71 19.99 -4.05
CA LYS A 16 1.17 19.03 -5.02
C LYS A 16 1.53 19.47 -6.44
N ILE A 17 2.05 18.54 -7.23
CA ILE A 17 2.39 18.77 -8.64
C ILE A 17 1.17 18.52 -9.51
N GLU A 18 0.84 19.47 -10.38
CA GLU A 18 -0.33 19.40 -11.27
C GLU A 18 -0.01 18.93 -12.70
N SER A 19 1.24 19.09 -13.15
CA SER A 19 1.63 18.79 -14.54
C SER A 19 1.49 17.30 -14.87
N LYS A 20 0.83 16.99 -16.00
CA LYS A 20 0.60 15.61 -16.46
C LYS A 20 1.72 15.06 -17.34
N GLU A 21 2.42 15.92 -18.08
CA GLU A 21 3.23 15.50 -19.22
C GLU A 21 4.71 15.24 -18.86
N ASN A 22 5.31 16.04 -17.96
CA ASN A 22 6.74 15.91 -17.59
C ASN A 22 6.99 15.65 -16.11
N LYS A 23 6.18 14.78 -15.48
CA LYS A 23 6.26 14.50 -14.04
C LYS A 23 7.66 14.09 -13.57
N GLY A 24 8.35 13.23 -14.32
CA GLY A 24 9.66 12.71 -13.92
C GLY A 24 10.75 13.77 -13.90
N ALA A 25 10.85 14.59 -14.96
CA ALA A 25 11.83 15.66 -15.05
C ALA A 25 11.61 16.73 -13.98
N THR A 26 10.37 17.21 -13.84
CA THR A 26 10.00 18.20 -12.81
C THR A 26 10.26 17.67 -11.40
N LEU A 27 10.02 16.37 -11.14
CA LEU A 27 10.33 15.77 -9.84
C LEU A 27 11.83 15.74 -9.57
N ASN A 28 12.66 15.43 -10.56
CA ASN A 28 14.10 15.44 -10.41
C ASN A 28 14.64 16.86 -10.14
N GLU A 29 14.17 17.87 -10.88
CA GLU A 29 14.51 19.27 -10.65
C GLU A 29 14.13 19.75 -9.24
N LEU A 30 12.93 19.39 -8.77
CA LEU A 30 12.49 19.73 -7.41
C LEU A 30 13.37 19.06 -6.35
N VAL A 31 13.76 17.81 -6.57
CA VAL A 31 14.62 17.07 -5.65
C VAL A 31 16.02 17.67 -5.59
N GLU A 32 16.55 18.11 -6.73
CA GLU A 32 17.83 18.83 -6.83
C GLU A 32 17.76 20.21 -6.15
N LEU A 33 16.72 21.00 -6.42
CA LEU A 33 16.51 22.31 -5.80
C LEU A 33 16.37 22.21 -4.26
N ARG A 34 15.79 21.10 -3.78
CA ARG A 34 15.67 20.82 -2.34
C ARG A 34 16.90 20.11 -1.76
N ASN A 35 17.92 19.81 -2.56
CA ASN A 35 19.09 19.04 -2.16
C ASN A 35 18.69 17.75 -1.41
N CYS A 36 17.85 16.94 -2.05
CA CYS A 36 17.37 15.66 -1.56
C CYS A 36 17.96 14.53 -2.41
N SER A 37 18.21 13.36 -1.81
CA SER A 37 18.80 12.21 -2.52
C SER A 37 17.76 11.17 -2.95
N GLY A 38 16.49 11.35 -2.57
CA GLY A 38 15.42 10.43 -2.90
C GLY A 38 14.07 11.13 -2.82
N CYS A 39 13.07 10.50 -3.43
CA CYS A 39 11.73 11.05 -3.58
C CYS A 39 10.67 9.97 -3.30
N LEU A 40 9.64 10.38 -2.55
CA LEU A 40 8.40 9.63 -2.38
C LEU A 40 7.28 10.42 -3.05
N PHE A 41 6.75 9.91 -4.16
CA PHE A 41 5.70 10.58 -4.91
C PHE A 41 4.40 9.76 -4.87
N PHE A 42 3.37 10.33 -4.25
CA PHE A 42 2.04 9.74 -4.12
C PHE A 42 1.16 10.17 -5.30
N GLU A 43 0.84 9.23 -6.18
CA GLU A 43 -0.03 9.41 -7.33
C GLU A 43 -1.43 8.83 -7.02
N CYS A 44 -2.41 9.69 -6.77
CA CYS A 44 -3.80 9.26 -6.62
C CYS A 44 -4.53 9.32 -7.97
N ARG A 45 -5.11 8.19 -8.41
CA ARG A 45 -5.92 8.10 -9.63
C ARG A 45 -7.38 7.85 -9.29
N LYS A 46 -8.28 8.55 -10.00
CA LYS A 46 -9.75 8.45 -9.83
C LYS A 46 -10.24 8.65 -8.39
N GLN A 47 -9.44 9.33 -7.55
CA GLN A 47 -9.68 9.51 -6.11
C GLN A 47 -9.91 8.19 -5.34
N LYS A 48 -9.40 7.07 -5.86
CA LYS A 48 -9.63 5.72 -5.30
C LYS A 48 -8.35 4.91 -5.22
N ASP A 49 -7.56 4.95 -6.28
CA ASP A 49 -6.35 4.12 -6.37
C ASP A 49 -5.13 4.96 -5.99
N LEU A 50 -4.37 4.51 -5.00
CA LEU A 50 -3.14 5.14 -4.56
C LEU A 50 -1.93 4.39 -5.11
N TYR A 51 -1.09 5.10 -5.86
CA TYR A 51 0.20 4.62 -6.30
C TYR A 51 1.30 5.37 -5.57
N LEU A 52 2.37 4.68 -5.26
CA LEU A 52 3.55 5.27 -4.64
C LEU A 52 4.75 5.02 -5.53
N TRP A 53 5.44 6.09 -5.90
CA TRP A 53 6.75 6.01 -6.50
C TRP A 53 7.81 6.24 -5.44
N MET A 54 8.75 5.31 -5.36
CA MET A 54 9.98 5.46 -4.58
C MET A 54 11.13 5.58 -5.56
N ALA A 55 11.88 6.68 -5.50
CA ALA A 55 12.99 6.90 -6.42
C ALA A 55 14.22 7.37 -5.67
N LYS A 56 15.39 6.87 -6.10
CA LYS A 56 16.67 7.50 -5.82
C LYS A 56 16.95 8.51 -6.92
N CYS A 57 17.13 9.78 -6.56
CA CYS A 57 17.37 10.85 -7.52
C CYS A 57 18.83 11.33 -7.41
N PRO A 58 19.44 11.81 -8.51
CA PRO A 58 18.89 11.93 -9.87
C PRO A 58 19.09 10.67 -10.74
N SER A 59 19.98 9.77 -10.37
CA SER A 59 20.42 8.64 -11.21
C SER A 59 19.40 7.51 -11.38
N GLY A 60 18.43 7.38 -10.47
CA GLY A 60 17.66 6.15 -10.29
C GLY A 60 18.35 5.18 -9.33
N PRO A 61 17.76 4.00 -9.09
CA PRO A 61 16.54 3.45 -9.70
C PRO A 61 15.23 4.02 -9.13
N SER A 62 14.11 3.72 -9.80
CA SER A 62 12.78 4.04 -9.29
C SER A 62 11.83 2.86 -9.34
N VAL A 63 10.88 2.81 -8.41
CA VAL A 63 9.94 1.71 -8.24
C VAL A 63 8.55 2.28 -8.11
N LYS A 64 7.61 1.69 -8.86
CA LYS A 64 6.20 1.99 -8.73
C LYS A 64 5.50 0.89 -7.93
N PHE A 65 4.79 1.30 -6.89
CA PHE A 65 3.94 0.46 -6.06
C PHE A 65 2.47 0.84 -6.21
N LEU A 66 1.59 -0.15 -6.12
CA LEU A 66 0.19 0.05 -5.74
C LEU A 66 0.12 -0.05 -4.22
N VAL A 67 -0.45 0.96 -3.57
CA VAL A 67 -0.62 0.98 -2.11
C VAL A 67 -2.00 0.45 -1.77
N ASN A 68 -2.05 -0.64 -1.00
CA ASN A 68 -3.26 -1.29 -0.51
C ASN A 68 -3.28 -1.27 1.03
N ALA A 69 -4.45 -1.58 1.61
CA ALA A 69 -4.64 -1.77 3.06
C ALA A 69 -4.01 -0.64 3.91
N VAL A 70 -4.25 0.61 3.50
CA VAL A 70 -3.75 1.79 4.22
C VAL A 70 -4.62 2.03 5.44
N HIS A 71 -4.00 2.00 6.62
CA HIS A 71 -4.60 2.42 7.87
C HIS A 71 -3.71 3.50 8.50
N THR A 72 -4.29 4.67 8.75
CA THR A 72 -3.57 5.80 9.34
C THR A 72 -3.35 5.60 10.84
N MET A 73 -2.42 6.36 11.42
CA MET A 73 -2.21 6.33 12.87
C MET A 73 -3.48 6.73 13.65
N GLU A 74 -4.29 7.66 13.11
CA GLU A 74 -5.52 8.15 13.75
C GLU A 74 -6.66 7.13 13.69
N GLU A 75 -6.74 6.34 12.61
CA GLU A 75 -7.75 5.29 12.45
C GLU A 75 -7.48 4.10 13.38
N LEU A 76 -6.21 3.78 13.55
CA LEU A 76 -5.75 2.69 14.38
C LEU A 76 -5.82 3.11 15.86
N LYS A 77 -6.75 2.54 16.61
CA LYS A 77 -6.86 2.70 18.08
C LYS A 77 -5.76 1.92 18.82
N LEU A 78 -4.51 2.12 18.42
CA LEU A 78 -3.34 1.50 19.01
C LEU A 78 -2.84 2.32 20.19
N THR A 79 -2.16 1.64 21.11
CA THR A 79 -1.70 2.23 22.38
C THR A 79 -0.24 2.70 22.33
N GLY A 80 0.50 2.35 21.28
CA GLY A 80 1.91 2.71 21.15
C GLY A 80 2.12 4.18 20.79
N ASN A 81 3.18 4.77 21.32
CA ASN A 81 3.62 6.12 20.99
C ASN A 81 5.15 6.18 21.02
N HIS A 82 5.77 6.85 20.06
CA HIS A 82 7.21 7.00 20.04
C HIS A 82 7.64 8.44 19.77
N LEU A 83 8.87 8.74 20.16
CA LEU A 83 9.47 10.05 20.09
C LEU A 83 9.63 10.48 18.62
N LYS A 84 9.01 11.60 18.27
CA LYS A 84 9.19 12.20 16.94
C LYS A 84 10.65 12.58 16.70
N GLY A 85 11.20 12.10 15.58
CA GLY A 85 12.59 12.31 15.19
C GLY A 85 13.59 11.38 15.87
N SER A 86 13.16 10.38 16.65
CA SER A 86 14.03 9.28 17.03
C SER A 86 14.49 8.49 15.80
N ARG A 87 15.59 7.75 15.94
CA ARG A 87 16.15 6.97 14.84
C ARG A 87 15.46 5.60 14.81
N PRO A 88 14.76 5.24 13.72
CA PRO A 88 14.14 3.93 13.60
C PRO A 88 15.21 2.85 13.42
N ILE A 89 14.97 1.68 14.02
CA ILE A 89 15.65 0.44 13.63
C ILE A 89 14.87 -0.14 12.45
N LEU A 90 15.56 -0.48 11.36
CA LEU A 90 14.94 -1.14 10.21
C LEU A 90 15.13 -2.65 10.32
N THR A 91 14.04 -3.39 10.23
CA THR A 91 14.04 -4.86 10.20
C THR A 91 13.40 -5.33 8.91
N PHE A 92 14.10 -6.20 8.19
CA PHE A 92 13.62 -6.82 6.95
C PHE A 92 13.49 -8.32 7.15
N SER A 93 12.42 -8.92 6.62
CA SER A 93 12.29 -10.39 6.54
C SER A 93 13.42 -10.99 5.68
N SER A 94 13.79 -12.24 5.96
CA SER A 94 14.75 -13.01 5.17
C SER A 94 14.33 -13.17 3.70
N ASP A 95 13.04 -13.06 3.42
CA ASP A 95 12.49 -13.15 2.06
C ASP A 95 13.05 -12.09 1.11
N PHE A 96 13.50 -10.95 1.65
CA PHE A 96 14.10 -9.90 0.85
C PHE A 96 15.42 -10.31 0.21
N ASP A 97 16.12 -11.29 0.79
CA ASP A 97 17.42 -11.74 0.30
C ASP A 97 17.30 -12.86 -0.76
N LEU A 98 16.10 -13.38 -1.02
CA LEU A 98 15.86 -14.51 -1.92
C LEU A 98 15.92 -14.16 -3.41
N GLN A 99 15.46 -12.98 -3.82
CA GLN A 99 15.41 -12.59 -5.24
C GLN A 99 16.07 -11.22 -5.47
N PRO A 100 16.73 -11.00 -6.62
CA PRO A 100 17.48 -9.76 -6.88
C PRO A 100 16.63 -8.50 -6.84
N HIS A 101 15.37 -8.58 -7.28
CA HIS A 101 14.48 -7.43 -7.24
C HIS A 101 14.09 -7.09 -5.80
N TRP A 102 13.93 -8.07 -4.90
CA TRP A 102 13.69 -7.80 -3.49
C TRP A 102 14.90 -7.21 -2.79
N GLN A 103 16.11 -7.68 -3.12
CA GLN A 103 17.35 -7.10 -2.61
C GLN A 103 17.48 -5.62 -3.02
N LEU A 104 17.14 -5.29 -4.27
CA LEU A 104 17.10 -3.91 -4.74
C LEU A 104 16.07 -3.07 -3.98
N LEU A 105 14.88 -3.62 -3.71
CA LEU A 105 13.86 -2.95 -2.92
C LEU A 105 14.30 -2.73 -1.46
N LYS A 106 14.96 -3.72 -0.85
CA LYS A 106 15.54 -3.61 0.49
C LYS A 106 16.55 -2.47 0.56
N GLU A 107 17.43 -2.34 -0.43
CA GLU A 107 18.42 -1.27 -0.49
C GLU A 107 17.78 0.12 -0.65
N ILE A 108 16.82 0.27 -1.57
CA ILE A 108 16.09 1.54 -1.78
C ILE A 108 15.33 1.93 -0.51
N MET A 109 14.62 0.99 0.11
CA MET A 109 13.87 1.24 1.35
C MET A 109 14.82 1.59 2.50
N THR A 110 15.96 0.93 2.60
CA THR A 110 16.98 1.25 3.60
C THR A 110 17.43 2.70 3.43
N GLN A 111 17.80 3.13 2.23
CA GLN A 111 18.26 4.50 2.00
C GLN A 111 17.18 5.58 2.20
N ILE A 112 15.90 5.26 1.98
CA ILE A 112 14.79 6.21 2.15
C ILE A 112 14.36 6.31 3.62
N PHE A 113 14.17 5.16 4.27
CA PHE A 113 13.62 5.08 5.63
C PHE A 113 14.70 5.17 6.72
N CYS A 114 15.98 4.94 6.40
CA CYS A 114 17.06 5.25 7.34
C CYS A 114 17.17 6.77 7.55
N THR A 115 17.27 7.14 8.81
CA THR A 115 17.55 8.50 9.22
C THR A 115 19.05 8.79 9.07
N PRO A 116 19.45 9.82 8.30
CA PRO A 116 20.86 10.17 8.15
C PRO A 116 21.52 10.49 9.50
N LYS A 117 22.80 10.16 9.61
CA LYS A 117 23.60 10.50 10.79
C LYS A 117 23.65 12.03 10.94
N ASP A 118 23.52 12.51 12.18
CA ASP A 118 23.68 13.92 12.56
C ASP A 118 22.69 14.89 11.87
N HIS A 119 21.54 14.40 11.40
CA HIS A 119 20.52 15.27 10.83
C HIS A 119 19.88 16.14 11.92
N ARG A 120 19.73 17.45 11.66
CA ARG A 120 19.34 18.49 12.64
C ARG A 120 18.09 18.18 13.48
N LYS A 121 17.10 17.49 12.91
CA LYS A 121 15.83 17.16 13.57
C LYS A 121 15.84 15.80 14.29
N THR A 122 16.99 15.12 14.31
CA THR A 122 17.10 13.78 14.87
C THR A 122 17.41 13.82 16.35
N LYS A 123 16.88 12.84 17.07
CA LYS A 123 17.15 12.62 18.49
C LYS A 123 18.03 11.38 18.63
N PRO A 124 18.90 11.33 19.67
CA PRO A 124 19.90 10.28 19.79
C PRO A 124 19.33 8.89 20.13
N PHE A 125 18.07 8.82 20.59
CA PHE A 125 17.44 7.59 21.08
C PHE A 125 16.84 6.73 19.96
N PHE A 126 16.86 5.42 20.19
CA PHE A 126 16.13 4.41 19.41
C PHE A 126 14.86 4.05 20.19
N ASP A 127 13.71 4.43 19.66
CA ASP A 127 12.42 4.29 20.37
C ASP A 127 11.41 3.45 19.57
N HIS A 128 11.69 3.21 18.29
CA HIS A 128 10.79 2.48 17.42
C HIS A 128 11.52 1.68 16.34
N VAL A 129 10.80 0.70 15.79
CA VAL A 129 11.25 -0.24 14.79
C VAL A 129 10.30 -0.21 13.61
N PHE A 130 10.85 -0.04 12.40
CA PHE A 130 10.14 -0.28 11.16
C PHE A 130 10.37 -1.71 10.71
N VAL A 131 9.28 -2.44 10.52
CA VAL A 131 9.30 -3.83 10.10
C VAL A 131 8.74 -3.93 8.68
N PHE A 132 9.57 -4.44 7.78
CA PHE A 132 9.21 -4.76 6.41
C PHE A 132 9.16 -6.29 6.26
N SER A 133 7.99 -6.81 5.92
CA SER A 133 7.78 -8.24 5.71
C SER A 133 7.19 -8.50 4.32
N ILE A 134 7.55 -9.62 3.70
CA ILE A 134 6.98 -10.03 2.41
C ILE A 134 5.95 -11.11 2.68
N VAL A 135 4.71 -10.87 2.27
CA VAL A 135 3.63 -11.88 2.33
C VAL A 135 2.85 -11.76 1.03
N ASP A 136 2.63 -12.89 0.34
CA ASP A 136 1.92 -12.95 -0.95
C ASP A 136 2.51 -12.02 -2.04
N ASN A 137 3.84 -11.89 -2.08
CA ASN A 137 4.56 -10.95 -2.97
C ASN A 137 4.21 -9.47 -2.74
N HIS A 138 3.66 -9.15 -1.56
CA HIS A 138 3.44 -7.78 -1.11
C HIS A 138 4.34 -7.43 0.06
N VAL A 139 4.84 -6.20 0.08
CA VAL A 139 5.63 -5.68 1.19
C VAL A 139 4.70 -5.02 2.20
N TRP A 140 4.64 -5.58 3.39
CA TRP A 140 3.90 -5.06 4.52
C TRP A 140 4.80 -4.21 5.40
N PHE A 141 4.37 -2.97 5.63
CA PHE A 141 5.02 -2.05 6.56
C PHE A 141 4.28 -2.01 7.88
N ARG A 142 5.02 -2.13 8.99
CA ARG A 142 4.53 -1.92 10.34
C ARG A 142 5.54 -1.12 11.17
N ASN A 143 5.02 -0.38 12.14
CA ASN A 143 5.81 0.45 13.04
C ASN A 143 5.48 0.08 14.49
N TYR A 144 6.53 -0.26 15.25
CA TYR A 144 6.44 -0.71 16.63
C TYR A 144 7.28 0.18 17.54
N GLN A 145 6.72 0.60 18.66
CA GLN A 145 7.44 1.20 19.77
C GLN A 145 8.21 0.12 20.54
N ILE A 146 9.43 0.45 20.94
CA ILE A 146 10.24 -0.33 21.85
C ILE A 146 9.83 0.02 23.28
N SER A 147 9.18 -0.90 23.97
CA SER A 147 8.76 -0.73 25.36
C SER A 147 9.54 -1.69 26.25
N VAL A 148 10.32 -1.13 27.18
CA VAL A 148 10.98 -1.91 28.23
C VAL A 148 10.21 -1.65 29.53
N PRO A 149 9.60 -2.68 30.15
CA PRO A 149 8.90 -2.52 31.41
C PRO A 149 9.90 -2.15 32.50
N HIS A 150 9.85 -0.89 32.94
CA HIS A 150 10.76 -0.36 33.95
C HIS A 150 10.03 -0.13 35.27
N GLN A 151 10.61 -0.62 36.37
CA GLN A 151 10.15 -0.30 37.73
C GLN A 151 11.14 0.72 38.34
N GLY A 152 10.97 2.02 38.05
CA GLY A 152 11.72 3.09 38.74
C GLY A 152 12.31 4.18 37.84
N THR A 153 13.30 4.92 38.37
CA THR A 153 14.01 6.04 37.72
C THR A 153 15.46 5.71 37.34
N GLU A 154 15.93 4.49 37.61
CA GLU A 154 17.31 4.07 37.33
C GLU A 154 17.54 3.72 35.86
N LYS A 155 18.80 3.70 35.42
CA LYS A 155 19.17 3.27 34.06
C LYS A 155 18.84 1.79 33.92
N ILE A 156 18.28 1.39 32.78
CA ILE A 156 17.91 0.00 32.49
C ILE A 156 19.19 -0.85 32.48
N ASP A 157 19.28 -1.80 33.40
CA ASP A 157 20.34 -2.82 33.41
C ASP A 157 20.23 -3.73 32.18
N ARG A 158 21.36 -4.31 31.74
CA ARG A 158 21.38 -5.22 30.58
C ARG A 158 20.38 -6.38 30.70
N GLY A 159 20.07 -6.84 31.92
CA GLY A 159 19.07 -7.88 32.18
C GLY A 159 17.60 -7.42 31.97
N GLY A 160 17.35 -6.11 31.87
CA GLY A 160 16.03 -5.57 31.52
C GLY A 160 15.69 -5.69 30.02
N LEU A 161 16.69 -5.91 29.15
CA LEU A 161 16.46 -6.11 27.71
C LEU A 161 15.69 -7.41 27.42
N ASP A 162 15.82 -8.43 28.26
CA ASP A 162 15.13 -9.71 28.08
C ASP A 162 13.60 -9.58 28.18
N LYS A 163 13.11 -8.50 28.79
CA LYS A 163 11.67 -8.17 28.90
C LYS A 163 11.21 -7.13 27.89
N MET A 164 12.01 -6.83 26.87
CA MET A 164 11.64 -5.87 25.84
C MET A 164 10.41 -6.35 25.08
N THR A 165 9.40 -5.47 24.99
CA THR A 165 8.15 -5.70 24.28
C THR A 165 8.01 -4.70 23.14
N LEU A 166 7.29 -5.11 22.09
CA LEU A 166 6.99 -4.25 20.95
C LEU A 166 5.50 -3.92 20.96
N ILE A 167 5.18 -2.63 21.03
CA ILE A 167 3.80 -2.13 21.01
C ILE A 167 3.57 -1.44 19.67
N GLU A 168 2.50 -1.81 18.96
CA GLU A 168 2.26 -1.23 17.64
C GLU A 168 1.77 0.22 17.74
N VAL A 169 2.23 1.06 16.81
CA VAL A 169 1.89 2.50 16.74
C VAL A 169 1.16 2.81 15.42
N GLY A 170 1.63 2.23 14.31
CA GLY A 170 1.17 2.55 12.96
C GLY A 170 2.03 3.62 12.25
N PRO A 171 1.73 3.97 10.99
CA PRO A 171 0.62 3.50 10.17
C PRO A 171 0.86 2.08 9.62
N ARG A 172 -0.19 1.44 9.10
CA ARG A 172 -0.10 0.19 8.35
C ARG A 172 -0.34 0.46 6.88
N PHE A 173 0.46 -0.14 6.02
CA PHE A 173 0.16 -0.18 4.59
C PHE A 173 0.85 -1.36 3.93
N CYS A 174 0.27 -1.77 2.81
CA CYS A 174 0.75 -2.86 1.98
C CYS A 174 1.19 -2.27 0.63
N LEU A 175 2.42 -2.57 0.21
CA LEU A 175 2.99 -2.14 -1.05
C LEU A 175 3.06 -3.32 -2.01
N ASN A 176 2.36 -3.22 -3.12
CA ASN A 176 2.42 -4.19 -4.21
C ASN A 176 3.32 -3.65 -5.33
N PRO A 177 4.51 -4.22 -5.58
CA PRO A 177 5.41 -3.75 -6.63
C PRO A 177 4.79 -3.98 -8.01
N ILE A 178 4.81 -2.94 -8.85
CA ILE A 178 4.28 -2.98 -10.21
C ILE A 178 5.43 -3.15 -11.20
N LYS A 179 6.34 -2.17 -11.22
CA LYS A 179 7.49 -2.10 -12.12
C LYS A 179 8.66 -1.42 -11.43
N ILE A 180 9.86 -1.84 -11.78
CA ILE A 180 11.13 -1.21 -11.41
C ILE A 180 11.76 -0.64 -12.66
N PHE A 181 12.23 0.59 -12.58
CA PHE A 181 12.89 1.32 -13.66
C PHE A 181 14.35 1.58 -13.33
N SER A 182 15.20 1.57 -14.35
CA SER A 182 16.63 1.81 -14.20
C SER A 182 16.98 3.24 -13.78
N SER A 183 16.17 4.22 -14.16
CA SER A 183 16.40 5.64 -13.84
C SER A 183 15.29 6.20 -12.94
N SER A 184 15.41 7.49 -12.58
CA SER A 184 14.46 8.19 -11.72
C SER A 184 13.21 8.60 -12.50
N PHE A 185 12.07 7.96 -12.20
CA PHE A 185 10.75 8.14 -12.83
C PHE A 185 10.67 7.82 -14.34
N THR A 186 11.79 7.44 -14.96
CA THR A 186 11.92 7.12 -16.37
C THR A 186 12.94 5.98 -16.56
N GLY A 187 13.14 5.56 -17.81
CA GLY A 187 14.15 4.57 -18.19
C GLY A 187 13.59 3.18 -18.46
N GLN A 188 14.51 2.25 -18.70
CA GLN A 188 14.17 0.86 -19.04
C GLN A 188 13.55 0.16 -17.83
N THR A 189 12.52 -0.65 -18.09
CA THR A 189 11.91 -1.50 -17.06
C THR A 189 12.85 -2.66 -16.76
N LEU A 190 13.40 -2.70 -15.54
CA LEU A 190 14.27 -3.77 -15.04
C LEU A 190 13.48 -4.99 -14.55
N TYR A 191 12.30 -4.73 -14.00
CA TYR A 191 11.42 -5.77 -13.48
C TYR A 191 9.96 -5.35 -13.65
N GLU A 192 9.12 -6.29 -14.03
CA GLU A 192 7.67 -6.14 -14.10
C GLU A 192 7.05 -7.31 -13.35
N ASN A 193 6.16 -7.02 -12.39
CA ASN A 193 5.52 -8.03 -11.59
C ASN A 193 4.43 -8.76 -12.41
N PRO A 194 4.58 -10.06 -12.72
CA PRO A 194 3.59 -10.80 -13.50
C PRO A 194 2.27 -11.02 -12.75
N PHE A 195 2.29 -10.96 -11.41
CA PHE A 195 1.10 -11.15 -10.56
C PHE A 195 0.33 -9.86 -10.33
N TYR A 196 0.83 -8.72 -10.79
CA TYR A 196 0.16 -7.44 -10.62
C TYR A 196 -1.06 -7.34 -11.53
N VAL A 197 -2.23 -7.16 -10.91
CA VAL A 197 -3.47 -6.81 -11.63
C VAL A 197 -3.88 -5.40 -11.25
N SER A 198 -4.14 -4.56 -12.26
CA SER A 198 -4.55 -3.18 -11.98
C SER A 198 -5.96 -3.13 -11.36
N PRO A 199 -6.23 -2.23 -10.40
CA PRO A 199 -7.56 -2.07 -9.82
C PRO A 199 -8.64 -1.72 -10.86
N ASN A 200 -8.25 -1.14 -11.99
CA ASN A 200 -9.15 -0.88 -13.12
C ASN A 200 -9.56 -2.17 -13.84
N GLN A 201 -8.63 -3.10 -14.04
CA GLN A 201 -8.93 -4.42 -14.62
C GLN A 201 -9.82 -5.24 -13.69
N VAL A 202 -9.57 -5.24 -12.38
CA VAL A 202 -10.43 -5.92 -11.40
C VAL A 202 -11.87 -5.38 -11.48
N ARG A 203 -12.03 -4.04 -11.44
CA ARG A 203 -13.35 -3.41 -11.59
C ARG A 203 -14.01 -3.69 -12.95
N ALA A 204 -13.24 -3.70 -14.03
CA ALA A 204 -13.75 -4.04 -15.35
C ALA A 204 -14.22 -5.51 -15.41
N ALA A 205 -13.47 -6.44 -14.81
CA ALA A 205 -13.84 -7.84 -14.71
C ALA A 205 -15.11 -8.03 -13.86
N GLU A 206 -15.22 -7.36 -12.71
CA GLU A 206 -16.44 -7.37 -11.90
C GLU A 206 -17.64 -6.80 -12.65
N LYS A 207 -17.46 -5.69 -13.37
CA LYS A 207 -18.51 -5.10 -14.21
C LYS A 207 -18.92 -6.07 -15.32
N ARG A 208 -17.98 -6.79 -15.93
CA ARG A 208 -18.25 -7.82 -16.95
C ARG A 208 -18.96 -9.05 -16.38
N LYS A 209 -18.63 -9.49 -15.17
CA LYS A 209 -19.36 -10.56 -14.46
C LYS A 209 -20.80 -10.17 -14.12
N LYS A 210 -21.02 -8.88 -13.77
CA LYS A 210 -22.36 -8.31 -13.52
C LYS A 210 -23.12 -8.06 -14.82
N ALA A 211 -22.42 -7.73 -15.91
CA ALA A 211 -22.97 -7.62 -17.25
C ALA A 211 -23.54 -8.98 -17.68
N GLY A 212 -24.72 -8.96 -18.28
CA GLY A 212 -25.42 -10.18 -18.67
C GLY A 212 -26.43 -10.71 -17.64
N LYS A 213 -26.47 -10.21 -16.39
CA LYS A 213 -27.60 -10.49 -15.48
C LYS A 213 -28.94 -10.06 -16.11
N TYR A 214 -28.96 -8.88 -16.73
CA TYR A 214 -30.14 -8.37 -17.44
C TYR A 214 -30.51 -9.24 -18.66
N ALA A 215 -29.53 -9.58 -19.50
CA ALA A 215 -29.75 -10.46 -20.65
C ALA A 215 -30.24 -11.86 -20.22
N LYS A 216 -29.67 -12.44 -19.15
CA LYS A 216 -30.15 -13.68 -18.54
C LYS A 216 -31.58 -13.55 -18.03
N LYS A 217 -31.93 -12.42 -17.38
CA LYS A 217 -33.29 -12.14 -16.91
C LYS A 217 -34.30 -12.07 -18.07
N ILE A 218 -33.95 -11.40 -19.16
CA ILE A 218 -34.80 -11.35 -20.36
C ILE A 218 -35.00 -12.75 -20.95
N LYS A 219 -33.89 -13.49 -21.15
CA LYS A 219 -33.96 -14.87 -21.67
C LYS A 219 -34.79 -15.78 -20.77
N ALA A 220 -34.67 -15.65 -19.45
CA ALA A 220 -35.49 -16.39 -18.50
C ALA A 220 -36.98 -16.03 -18.60
N LYS A 221 -37.31 -14.73 -18.76
CA LYS A 221 -38.71 -14.28 -18.95
C LYS A 221 -39.30 -14.81 -20.26
N GLN A 222 -38.52 -14.82 -21.34
CA GLN A 222 -38.94 -15.41 -22.61
C GLN A 222 -39.14 -16.93 -22.50
N ARG A 223 -38.21 -17.66 -21.86
CA ARG A 223 -38.37 -19.11 -21.62
C ARG A 223 -39.62 -19.42 -20.79
N ARG A 224 -39.89 -18.64 -19.75
CA ARG A 224 -41.09 -18.80 -18.94
C ARG A 224 -42.36 -18.60 -19.76
N LYS A 225 -42.42 -17.55 -20.59
CA LYS A 225 -43.55 -17.33 -21.50
C LYS A 225 -43.74 -18.48 -22.47
N ILE A 226 -42.66 -18.98 -23.07
CA ILE A 226 -42.72 -20.13 -23.99
C ILE A 226 -43.21 -21.38 -23.26
N HIS A 227 -42.76 -21.62 -22.03
CA HIS A 227 -43.20 -22.74 -21.21
C HIS A 227 -44.68 -22.64 -20.81
N GLU A 228 -45.16 -21.46 -20.41
CA GLU A 228 -46.57 -21.20 -20.12
C GLU A 228 -47.44 -21.41 -21.37
N LEU A 229 -46.93 -21.07 -22.55
CA LEU A 229 -47.64 -21.24 -23.83
C LEU A 229 -47.63 -22.70 -24.31
N SER A 230 -46.53 -23.44 -24.08
CA SER A 230 -46.43 -24.87 -24.44
C SER A 230 -47.20 -25.78 -23.49
N ASN A 231 -47.39 -25.35 -22.24
CA ASN A 231 -48.07 -26.10 -21.20
C ASN A 231 -49.39 -25.42 -20.83
N GLN A 232 -50.21 -25.11 -21.84
CA GLN A 232 -51.61 -24.77 -21.58
C GLN A 232 -52.31 -26.03 -21.07
N LEU A 233 -52.85 -25.95 -19.85
CA LEU A 233 -53.71 -27.00 -19.31
C LEU A 233 -54.99 -27.02 -20.15
N GLU A 234 -55.43 -28.23 -20.52
CA GLU A 234 -56.73 -28.35 -21.16
C GLU A 234 -57.81 -27.82 -20.20
N PRO A 235 -58.82 -27.11 -20.72
CA PRO A 235 -59.95 -26.68 -19.91
C PRO A 235 -60.58 -27.91 -19.26
N ASP A 236 -60.72 -27.89 -17.94
CA ASP A 236 -61.41 -28.95 -17.21
C ASP A 236 -62.91 -28.87 -17.54
N GLU A 237 -63.43 -29.90 -18.20
CA GLU A 237 -64.82 -29.98 -18.67
C GLU A 237 -65.84 -29.87 -17.53
N LEU A 238 -65.41 -30.09 -16.27
CA LEU A 238 -66.24 -30.04 -15.07
C LEU A 238 -66.05 -28.75 -14.24
N ALA A 239 -65.25 -27.79 -14.73
CA ALA A 239 -64.88 -26.59 -13.96
C ALA A 239 -66.07 -25.70 -13.56
N ASP A 240 -67.15 -25.69 -14.35
CA ASP A 240 -68.35 -24.86 -14.11
C ASP A 240 -69.48 -25.61 -13.39
N MET A 241 -69.29 -26.87 -13.00
CA MET A 241 -70.36 -27.70 -12.44
C MET A 241 -70.89 -27.24 -11.06
N TRP A 242 -70.15 -26.36 -10.37
CA TRP A 242 -70.43 -25.95 -8.99
C TRP A 242 -70.51 -24.43 -8.78
N ASN A 243 -70.53 -23.64 -9.86
CA ASN A 243 -70.74 -22.20 -9.78
C ASN A 243 -72.26 -21.90 -9.76
N GLU A 244 -72.90 -22.14 -8.62
CA GLU A 244 -74.26 -21.65 -8.27
C GLU A 244 -74.20 -20.30 -7.54
#